data_AF-A0A087RQ00-F1
#
_entry.id   AF-A0A087RQ00-F1
#
_cell.length_a   1.000
_cell.length_b   1.000
_cell.length_c   1.000
_cell.angle_alpha   90.00
_cell.angle_beta   90.00
_cell.angle_gamma   90.00
#
_symmetry.space_group_name_H-M   'P 1'
#
loop_
_entity.id
_entity.type
_entity.pdbx_description
1 polymer ?
#
loop_
_entity_poly.entity_id
_entity_poly.type
_entity_poly.pdbx_seq_one_letter_code
_entity_poly.pdbx_strand_id
1 'polypeptide(L)'
;MVVDNKATITYVQLLKEDLVIIRLVPKEGPVPEYKAGQFITLGLPNPVEGGKIVRRAYSIASHPENREYIELVIRWVRKPLPGRLTTQLFNAKEGDEILWLKPTGRALLINEELPNGEKDNRRIVCIGGGTGLAPF
;
A
#
# COMPACT_ATOMS: atom_id res chain seq x y z
N MET A 1 9.62 -9.97 16.77
CA MET A 1 8.76 -8.83 17.18
C MET A 1 8.52 -7.99 15.93
N VAL A 2 7.27 -7.67 15.58
CA VAL A 2 6.98 -6.82 14.42
C VAL A 2 7.40 -5.39 14.78
N VAL A 3 8.37 -4.83 14.05
CA VAL A 3 8.83 -3.45 14.26
C VAL A 3 8.01 -2.55 13.35
N ASP A 4 7.12 -1.75 13.93
CA ASP A 4 6.41 -0.72 13.19
C ASP A 4 7.35 0.44 12.87
N ASN A 5 7.42 0.80 11.59
CA ASN A 5 8.10 2.00 11.14
C ASN A 5 7.08 3.15 11.11
N LYS A 6 7.55 4.38 11.20
CA LYS A 6 6.71 5.58 11.09
C LYS A 6 6.90 6.23 9.74
N ALA A 7 5.81 6.76 9.19
CA ALA A 7 5.81 7.59 8.01
C ALA A 7 4.89 8.79 8.21
N THR A 8 5.11 9.84 7.43
CA THR A 8 4.22 11.00 7.35
C THR A 8 3.40 10.88 6.07
N ILE A 9 2.10 11.12 6.16
CA ILE A 9 1.24 11.29 4.99
C ILE A 9 1.57 12.65 4.36
N THR A 10 2.04 12.65 3.12
CA THR A 10 2.49 13.88 2.43
C THR A 10 1.58 14.29 1.28
N TYR A 11 0.63 13.44 0.90
CA TYR A 11 -0.34 13.73 -0.15
C TYR A 11 -1.61 12.94 0.10
N VAL A 12 -2.76 13.62 0.01
CA VAL A 12 -4.08 12.98 0.02
C VAL A 12 -4.92 13.56 -1.10
N GLN A 13 -5.37 12.70 -2.02
CA GLN A 13 -6.28 13.08 -3.09
C GLN A 13 -7.49 12.16 -3.13
N LEU A 14 -8.67 12.73 -2.88
CA LEU A 14 -9.93 12.05 -3.07
C LEU A 14 -10.28 12.03 -4.57
N LEU A 15 -10.25 10.85 -5.19
CA LEU A 15 -10.62 10.68 -6.60
C LEU A 15 -12.14 10.50 -6.77
N LYS A 16 -12.76 9.81 -5.81
CA LYS A 16 -14.20 9.57 -5.70
C LYS A 16 -14.57 9.48 -4.22
N GLU A 17 -15.86 9.50 -3.91
CA GLU A 17 -16.34 9.38 -2.53
C GLU A 17 -15.76 8.18 -1.75
N ASP A 18 -15.42 7.09 -2.43
CA ASP A 18 -14.88 5.87 -1.86
C ASP A 18 -13.48 5.52 -2.37
N LEU A 19 -12.77 6.43 -3.06
CA LEU A 19 -11.45 6.16 -3.63
C LEU A 19 -10.47 7.30 -3.36
N VAL A 20 -9.36 6.98 -2.71
CA VAL A 20 -8.32 7.95 -2.32
C VAL A 20 -6.94 7.50 -2.77
N ILE A 21 -6.13 8.45 -3.23
CA ILE A 21 -4.68 8.29 -3.35
C ILE A 21 -4.04 8.85 -2.08
N ILE A 22 -3.16 8.07 -1.47
CA ILE A 22 -2.36 8.50 -0.33
C ILE A 22 -0.88 8.28 -0.66
N ARG A 23 -0.04 9.29 -0.43
CA ARG A 23 1.42 9.13 -0.41
C ARG A 23 1.95 9.23 1.00
N LEU A 24 2.92 8.38 1.29
CA LEU A 24 3.62 8.35 2.56
C LEU A 24 5.13 8.38 2.36
N VAL A 25 5.81 9.15 3.22
CA VAL A 25 7.26 9.28 3.25
C VAL A 25 7.74 8.74 4.60
N PRO A 26 8.64 7.74 4.63
CA PRO A 26 9.22 7.25 5.89
C PRO A 26 9.86 8.39 6.68
N LYS A 27 9.64 8.41 8.01
CA LYS A 27 10.29 9.40 8.88
C LYS A 27 11.78 9.13 9.07
N GLU A 28 12.17 7.86 8.96
CA GLU A 28 13.55 7.41 9.14
C GLU A 28 14.01 6.68 7.89
N GLY A 29 15.05 7.23 7.25
CA GLY A 29 15.64 6.67 6.04
C GLY A 29 14.79 6.85 4.78
N PRO A 30 15.31 6.40 3.63
CA PRO A 30 14.59 6.45 2.36
C PRO A 30 13.49 5.38 2.28
N VAL A 31 12.66 5.47 1.24
CA VAL A 31 11.80 4.35 0.84
C VAL A 31 12.70 3.14 0.53
N PRO A 32 12.48 1.97 1.17
CA PRO A 32 13.27 0.78 0.90
C PRO A 32 13.01 0.26 -0.50
N GLU A 33 13.96 -0.47 -1.06
CA GLU A 33 13.77 -1.12 -2.36
C GLU A 33 12.65 -2.16 -2.30
N TYR A 34 11.86 -2.22 -3.38
CA TYR A 34 10.79 -3.18 -3.59
C TYR A 34 10.71 -3.57 -5.06
N LYS A 35 9.87 -4.55 -5.39
CA LYS A 35 9.55 -4.94 -6.76
C LYS A 35 8.09 -4.62 -7.07
N ALA A 36 7.78 -4.38 -8.34
CA ALA A 36 6.40 -4.23 -8.80
C ALA A 36 5.58 -5.46 -8.39
N GLY A 37 4.34 -5.26 -7.96
CA GLY A 37 3.48 -6.30 -7.41
C GLY A 37 3.62 -6.55 -5.89
N GLN A 38 4.55 -5.89 -5.20
CA GLN A 38 4.64 -5.95 -3.74
C GLN A 38 3.63 -5.02 -3.05
N PHE A 39 3.43 -5.26 -1.75
CA PHE A 39 2.53 -4.48 -0.90
C PHE A 39 3.22 -4.10 0.42
N ILE A 40 2.73 -3.04 1.06
CA ILE A 40 3.08 -2.69 2.44
C ILE A 40 1.89 -2.97 3.36
N THR A 41 2.17 -3.12 4.65
CA THR A 41 1.12 -3.18 5.68
C THR A 41 1.06 -1.85 6.38
N LEU A 42 -0.09 -1.18 6.35
CA LEU A 42 -0.36 0.04 7.08
C LEU A 42 -1.02 -0.25 8.42
N GLY A 43 -0.82 0.64 9.39
CA GLY A 43 -1.43 0.60 10.71
C GLY A 43 -1.82 1.98 11.23
N LEU A 44 -3.05 2.07 11.75
CA LEU A 44 -3.55 3.23 12.50
C LEU A 44 -4.29 2.76 13.75
N PRO A 45 -4.34 3.57 14.82
CA PRO A 45 -5.20 3.30 15.97
C PRO A 45 -6.67 3.33 15.52
N ASN A 46 -7.48 2.42 16.05
CA ASN A 46 -8.94 2.48 15.89
C ASN A 46 -9.58 3.07 17.17
N PRO A 47 -10.15 4.28 17.12
CA PRO A 47 -10.78 4.92 18.29
C PRO A 47 -11.91 4.10 18.91
N VAL A 48 -12.68 3.37 18.08
CA VAL A 48 -13.82 2.56 18.54
C VAL A 48 -13.36 1.30 19.29
N GLU A 49 -12.09 0.93 19.17
CA GLU A 49 -11.48 -0.20 19.88
C GLU A 49 -10.42 0.25 20.89
N GLY A 50 -10.64 1.41 21.53
CA GLY A 50 -9.76 1.92 22.57
C GLY A 50 -8.34 2.23 22.08
N GLY A 51 -8.19 2.60 20.80
CA GLY A 51 -6.90 2.95 20.21
C GLY A 51 -6.05 1.76 19.78
N LYS A 52 -6.58 0.54 19.79
CA LYS A 52 -5.87 -0.65 19.30
C LYS A 52 -5.43 -0.45 17.84
N ILE A 53 -4.17 -0.75 17.54
CA ILE A 53 -3.64 -0.65 16.17
C ILE A 53 -4.27 -1.72 15.28
N VAL A 54 -4.93 -1.28 14.21
CA VAL A 54 -5.48 -2.15 13.17
C VAL A 54 -4.56 -2.10 11.96
N ARG A 55 -4.17 -3.26 11.44
CA ARG A 55 -3.26 -3.38 10.29
C ARG A 55 -3.92 -4.01 9.07
N ARG A 56 -3.67 -3.50 7.87
CA ARG A 56 -4.04 -4.16 6.59
C ARG A 56 -2.98 -3.92 5.52
N ALA A 57 -2.88 -4.87 4.61
CA ALA A 57 -2.01 -4.81 3.44
C ALA A 57 -2.63 -3.95 2.33
N TYR A 58 -1.80 -3.17 1.66
CA TYR A 58 -2.13 -2.38 0.46
C TYR A 58 -1.00 -2.48 -0.56
N SER A 59 -1.33 -2.84 -1.80
CA SER A 59 -0.37 -2.92 -2.89
C SER A 59 0.22 -1.54 -3.17
N ILE A 60 1.53 -1.51 -3.42
CA ILE A 60 2.25 -0.28 -3.77
C ILE A 60 1.92 0.07 -5.22
N ALA A 61 1.45 1.31 -5.45
CA ALA A 61 1.09 1.83 -6.76
C ALA A 61 2.22 2.66 -7.40
N SER A 62 3.17 3.17 -6.61
CA SER A 62 4.34 3.85 -7.13
C SER A 62 5.31 2.88 -7.82
N HIS A 63 6.03 3.37 -8.83
CA HIS A 63 7.05 2.59 -9.52
C HIS A 63 8.23 2.26 -8.59
N PRO A 64 8.83 1.05 -8.64
CA PRO A 64 9.96 0.66 -7.79
C PRO A 64 11.20 1.55 -7.82
N GLU A 65 11.43 2.24 -8.94
CA GLU A 65 12.53 3.21 -9.06
C GLU A 65 12.26 4.53 -8.33
N ASN A 66 10.99 4.83 -8.00
CA ASN A 66 10.66 5.95 -7.13
C ASN A 66 11.07 5.60 -5.69
N ARG A 67 12.01 6.38 -5.16
CA ARG A 67 12.52 6.25 -3.78
C ARG A 67 12.11 7.42 -2.87
N GLU A 68 11.28 8.33 -3.37
CA GLU A 68 10.87 9.53 -2.62
C GLU A 68 9.63 9.30 -1.76
N TYR A 69 8.68 8.49 -2.23
CA TYR A 69 7.44 8.20 -1.54
C TYR A 69 6.88 6.82 -1.93
N ILE A 70 6.01 6.28 -1.08
CA ILE A 70 5.15 5.15 -1.41
C ILE A 70 3.76 5.69 -1.72
N GLU A 71 3.23 5.37 -2.91
CA GLU A 71 1.86 5.72 -3.30
C GLU A 71 0.94 4.52 -3.19
N LEU A 72 -0.28 4.75 -2.70
CA LEU A 72 -1.32 3.74 -2.54
C LEU A 72 -2.64 4.25 -3.09
N VAL A 73 -3.40 3.34 -3.72
CA VAL A 73 -4.77 3.59 -4.15
C VAL A 73 -5.71 2.78 -3.26
N ILE A 74 -6.51 3.45 -2.45
CA ILE A 74 -7.29 2.82 -1.38
C ILE A 74 -8.78 3.05 -1.62
N ARG A 75 -9.55 1.96 -1.57
CA ARG A 75 -11.03 2.02 -1.60
C ARG A 75 -11.61 1.91 -0.20
N TRP A 76 -12.56 2.79 0.12
CA TRP A 76 -13.29 2.72 1.38
C TRP A 76 -14.28 1.56 1.37
N VAL A 77 -14.06 0.61 2.27
CA VAL A 77 -15.03 -0.44 2.57
C VAL A 77 -16.14 0.18 3.43
N ARG A 78 -17.32 0.42 2.85
CA ARG A 78 -18.48 1.01 3.56
C ARG A 78 -19.51 -0.01 4.01
N LYS A 79 -19.58 -1.17 3.34
CA LYS A 79 -20.57 -2.23 3.57
C LYS A 79 -19.89 -3.59 3.73
N PRO A 80 -20.48 -4.53 4.49
CA PRO A 80 -21.69 -4.36 5.30
C PRO A 80 -21.49 -3.44 6.52
N LEU A 81 -20.24 -3.29 6.98
CA LEU A 81 -19.83 -2.34 8.00
C LEU A 81 -18.63 -1.52 7.50
N PRO A 82 -18.42 -0.29 8.02
CA PRO A 82 -17.23 0.49 7.71
C PRO A 82 -15.94 -0.27 8.04
N GLY A 83 -15.00 -0.30 7.10
CA GLY A 83 -13.75 -1.01 7.25
C GLY A 83 -12.91 -0.39 8.36
N ARG A 84 -12.41 -1.23 9.26
CA ARG A 84 -11.72 -0.81 10.49
C ARG A 84 -10.53 0.12 10.23
N LEU A 85 -9.72 -0.16 9.21
CA LEU A 85 -8.57 0.68 8.84
C LEU A 85 -8.91 1.71 7.75
N THR A 86 -9.71 1.34 6.74
CA THR A 86 -10.07 2.25 5.65
C THR A 86 -10.87 3.45 6.15
N THR A 87 -11.68 3.30 7.19
CA THR A 87 -12.35 4.43 7.85
C THR A 87 -11.34 5.41 8.48
N GLN A 88 -10.25 4.91 9.07
CA GLN A 88 -9.20 5.79 9.61
C GLN A 88 -8.41 6.48 8.49
N LEU A 89 -8.07 5.74 7.44
CA LEU A 89 -7.34 6.28 6.28
C LEU A 89 -8.11 7.38 5.55
N PHE A 90 -9.43 7.26 5.43
CA PHE A 90 -10.27 8.30 4.81
C PHE A 90 -10.46 9.54 5.68
N ASN A 91 -10.15 9.46 6.98
CA ASN A 91 -10.14 10.60 7.89
C ASN A 91 -8.74 11.22 8.07
N ALA A 92 -7.70 10.55 7.59
CA ALA A 92 -6.32 11.00 7.69
C ALA A 92 -6.04 12.16 6.73
N LYS A 93 -5.11 13.04 7.12
CA LYS A 93 -4.74 14.24 6.39
C LYS A 93 -3.23 14.30 6.17
N GLU A 94 -2.82 15.19 5.27
CA GLU A 94 -1.41 15.54 5.12
C GLU A 94 -0.83 16.03 6.46
N GLY A 95 0.36 15.56 6.79
CA GLY A 95 1.03 15.80 8.08
C GLY A 95 0.80 14.71 9.12
N ASP A 96 -0.24 13.88 8.99
CA ASP A 96 -0.52 12.81 9.96
C ASP A 96 0.56 11.72 9.93
N GLU A 97 0.81 11.14 11.11
CA GLU A 97 1.70 9.98 11.27
C GLU A 97 0.93 8.67 11.02
N ILE A 98 1.56 7.75 10.28
CA ILE A 98 1.04 6.41 10.03
C ILE A 98 2.11 5.35 10.31
N LEU A 99 1.67 4.21 10.87
CA LEU A 99 2.54 3.06 11.05
C LEU A 99 2.59 2.23 9.78
N TRP A 100 3.75 1.66 9.47
CA TRP A 100 3.89 0.79 8.32
C TRP A 100 4.96 -0.28 8.51
N LEU A 101 4.80 -1.39 7.79
CA LEU A 101 5.78 -2.45 7.66
C LEU A 101 6.38 -2.43 6.26
N LYS A 102 7.66 -2.81 6.18
CA LYS A 102 8.44 -2.86 4.94
C LYS A 102 7.73 -3.68 3.84
N PRO A 103 8.02 -3.39 2.55
CA PRO A 103 7.42 -4.09 1.42
C PRO A 103 7.61 -5.60 1.50
N THR A 104 6.56 -6.34 1.15
CA THR A 104 6.57 -7.80 1.08
C THR A 104 5.59 -8.30 0.01
N GLY A 105 5.50 -9.62 -0.14
CA GLY A 105 4.67 -10.28 -1.14
C GLY A 105 5.48 -10.78 -2.33
N ARG A 106 5.03 -11.92 -2.88
CA ARG A 106 5.63 -12.59 -4.04
C ARG A 106 4.61 -12.97 -5.12
N ALA A 107 3.32 -12.84 -4.83
CA ALA A 107 2.25 -13.40 -5.66
C ALA A 107 2.05 -12.70 -7.01
N LEU A 108 2.41 -11.41 -7.09
CA LEU A 108 2.28 -10.59 -8.30
C LEU A 108 3.63 -10.18 -8.89
N LEU A 109 4.73 -10.81 -8.44
CA LEU A 109 6.03 -10.58 -9.03
C LEU A 109 6.06 -11.17 -10.44
N ILE A 110 6.61 -10.41 -11.37
CA ILE A 110 6.91 -10.88 -12.71
C ILE A 110 8.28 -11.56 -12.67
N ASN A 111 8.36 -12.80 -13.12
CA ASN A 111 9.62 -13.53 -13.21
C ASN A 111 10.34 -13.13 -14.50
N GLU A 112 11.66 -12.99 -14.42
CA GLU A 112 12.50 -12.79 -15.60
C GLU A 112 12.97 -14.11 -16.21
N GLU A 113 12.86 -15.21 -15.44
CA GLU A 113 13.31 -16.55 -15.81
C GLU A 113 12.26 -17.61 -15.48
N LEU A 114 12.23 -18.66 -16.30
CA LEU A 114 11.48 -19.89 -16.09
C LEU A 114 12.20 -20.79 -15.05
N PRO A 115 11.54 -21.82 -14.48
CA PRO A 115 12.18 -22.72 -13.51
C PRO A 115 13.45 -23.44 -14.00
N ASN A 116 13.66 -23.51 -15.32
CA ASN A 116 14.82 -24.10 -15.96
C ASN A 116 15.96 -23.09 -16.24
N GLY A 117 15.81 -21.83 -15.82
CA GLY A 117 16.79 -20.76 -16.01
C GLY A 117 16.75 -20.07 -17.38
N GLU A 118 15.83 -20.46 -18.28
CA GLU A 118 15.63 -19.74 -19.53
C GLU A 118 14.88 -18.43 -19.31
N LYS A 119 15.16 -17.41 -20.12
CA LYS A 119 14.46 -16.13 -20.06
C LYS A 119 12.95 -16.33 -20.27
N ASP A 120 12.14 -15.80 -19.35
CA ASP A 120 10.69 -15.82 -19.45
C ASP A 120 10.22 -14.72 -20.43
N ASN A 121 9.99 -15.11 -21.69
CA ASN A 121 9.48 -14.21 -22.73
C ASN A 121 7.98 -14.42 -22.99
N ARG A 122 7.24 -15.01 -22.05
CA ARG A 122 5.80 -15.23 -22.22
C ARG A 122 5.06 -13.90 -22.22
N ARG A 123 3.96 -13.84 -22.96
CA ARG A 123 3.07 -12.67 -22.94
C ARG A 123 2.44 -12.52 -21.56
N ILE A 124 2.59 -11.35 -20.98
CA ILE A 124 1.93 -10.96 -19.73
C ILE A 124 0.60 -10.29 -20.07
N VAL A 125 -0.48 -10.75 -19.43
CA VAL A 125 -1.81 -10.14 -19.53
C VAL A 125 -2.24 -9.74 -18.12
N CYS A 126 -2.26 -8.44 -17.85
CA CYS A 126 -2.72 -7.88 -16.58
C CYS A 126 -4.22 -7.56 -16.67
N ILE A 127 -5.00 -8.04 -15.71
CA ILE A 127 -6.44 -7.77 -15.61
C ILE A 127 -6.71 -7.15 -14.25
N GLY A 128 -7.05 -5.86 -14.24
CA GLY A 128 -7.31 -5.08 -13.04
C GLY A 128 -8.71 -4.49 -13.01
N GLY A 129 -9.26 -4.32 -11.81
CA GLY A 129 -10.52 -3.61 -11.58
C GLY A 129 -10.49 -2.85 -10.26
N GLY A 130 -10.98 -1.61 -10.25
CA GLY A 130 -10.93 -0.74 -9.07
C GLY A 130 -9.49 -0.51 -8.60
N THR A 131 -9.19 -0.82 -7.34
CA THR A 131 -7.83 -0.71 -6.78
C THR A 131 -6.86 -1.79 -7.28
N GLY A 132 -7.33 -2.76 -8.07
CA GLY A 132 -6.48 -3.75 -8.74
C GLY A 132 -5.56 -3.18 -9.82
N LEU A 133 -5.62 -1.87 -10.08
CA LEU A 133 -4.62 -1.12 -10.83
C LEU A 133 -3.26 -1.08 -10.10
N ALA A 134 -3.26 -0.93 -8.77
CA ALA A 134 -2.06 -0.62 -8.00
C ALA A 134 -0.86 -1.55 -8.22
N PRO A 135 -0.99 -2.89 -8.24
CA PRO A 135 0.18 -3.76 -8.30
C PRO A 135 0.85 -3.88 -9.68
N PHE A 136 0.28 -3.29 -10.75
CA PHE A 136 0.71 -3.48 -12.13
C PHE A 136 1.24 -2.20 -12.78
#